data_AF-A0A957JMG4-F1
#
_entry.id   AF-A0A957JMG4-F1
#
_cell.length_a   1.000
_cell.length_b   1.000
_cell.length_c   1.000
_cell.angle_alpha   90.00
_cell.angle_beta   90.00
_cell.angle_gamma   90.00
#
_symmetry.space_group_name_H-M   'P 1'
#
loop_
_entity.id
_entity.type
_entity.pdbx_description
1 polymer ?
#
loop_
_entity_poly.entity_id
_entity_poly.type
_entity_poly.pdbx_seq_one_letter_code
_entity_poly.pdbx_strand_id
1 'polypeptide(L)' 'MTLHCPIEEWLETALHYPGIQLLALTPQIAVESTQLPGEFHRDPADQIIVATARIYDCPLLTVDNKIRQYSHVKLLP' A
#
# COMPACT_ATOMS: atom_id res chain seq x y z
N MET A 1 -14.07 -7.42 11.59
CA MET A 1 -12.79 -8.13 11.78
C MET A 1 -12.31 -7.84 13.20
N THR A 2 -11.77 -8.85 13.88
CA THR A 2 -11.19 -8.72 15.22
C THR A 2 -9.84 -9.40 15.21
N LEU A 3 -8.80 -8.72 15.69
CA LEU A 3 -7.48 -9.32 15.90
C LEU A 3 -7.49 -10.10 17.22
N HIS A 4 -6.59 -11.09 17.34
CA HIS A 4 -6.45 -11.91 18.55
C HIS A 4 -5.66 -11.23 19.67
N CYS A 5 -5.05 -10.08 19.38
CA CYS A 5 -4.31 -9.23 20.32
C CYS A 5 -4.60 -7.74 20.03
N PRO A 6 -4.21 -6.80 20.92
CA PRO A 6 -4.23 -5.37 20.64
C PRO A 6 -3.46 -5.02 19.36
N ILE A 7 -3.87 -3.94 18.68
CA ILE A 7 -3.32 -3.57 17.38
C ILE A 7 -1.85 -3.18 17.45
N GLU A 8 -1.43 -2.56 18.56
CA GLU A 8 -0.05 -2.15 18.81
C GLU A 8 0.86 -3.38 18.90
N GLU A 9 0.45 -4.42 19.64
CA GLU A 9 1.18 -5.68 19.76
C GLU A 9 1.28 -6.41 18.42
N TRP A 10 0.18 -6.40 17.65
CA TRP A 10 0.18 -6.97 16.30
C TRP A 10 1.17 -6.25 15.37
N LEU A 11 1.18 -4.91 15.39
CA LEU A 11 2.10 -4.10 14.58
C LEU A 11 3.56 -4.35 14.96
N GLU A 12 3.88 -4.33 16.25
CA GLU A 12 5.23 -4.65 16.73
C GLU A 12 5.66 -6.03 16.25
N THR A 13 4.82 -7.04 16.41
CA THR A 13 5.13 -8.42 15.97
C THR A 13 5.35 -8.50 14.45
N ALA A 14 4.49 -7.86 13.65
CA ALA A 14 4.59 -7.86 12.20
C ALA A 14 5.88 -7.20 11.70
N LEU A 15 6.30 -6.10 12.33
CA LEU A 15 7.50 -5.36 11.96
C LEU A 15 8.81 -6.08 12.35
N HIS A 16 8.77 -7.01 13.30
CA HIS A 16 9.93 -7.85 13.66
C HIS A 16 10.12 -9.06 12.73
N TYR A 17 9.17 -9.35 11.84
CA TYR A 17 9.25 -10.51 10.96
C TYR A 17 10.39 -10.33 9.92
N PRO A 18 11.28 -11.31 9.72
CA PRO A 18 12.37 -11.21 8.76
C PRO A 18 11.87 -10.92 7.34
N GLY A 19 12.45 -9.91 6.69
CA GLY A 19 12.06 -9.50 5.34
C GLY A 19 10.91 -8.49 5.28
N ILE A 20 10.37 -8.04 6.43
CA ILE A 20 9.45 -6.90 6.49
C ILE A 20 10.25 -5.62 6.72
N GLN A 21 9.93 -4.59 5.93
CA GLN A 21 10.49 -3.25 6.08
C GLN A 21 9.35 -2.23 6.13
N LEU A 22 9.36 -1.39 7.16
CA LEU A 22 8.46 -0.23 7.22
C LEU A 22 8.96 0.87 6.28
N LEU A 23 8.10 1.30 5.36
CA LEU A 23 8.37 2.45 4.50
C LEU A 23 7.75 3.71 5.10
N ALA A 24 8.52 4.80 5.11
CA ALA A 24 8.03 6.11 5.53
C ALA A 24 7.14 6.74 4.45
N LEU A 25 6.11 7.46 4.86
CA LEU A 25 5.35 8.32 3.96
C LEU A 25 6.18 9.57 3.63
N THR A 26 6.75 9.60 2.43
CA THR A 26 7.56 10.73 1.95
C THR A 26 6.67 11.78 1.26
N PRO A 27 7.13 13.04 1.13
CA PRO A 27 6.42 14.05 0.34
C PRO A 27 6.17 13.62 -1.11
N GLN A 28 7.09 12.87 -1.71
CA GLN A 28 6.93 12.34 -3.07
C GLN A 28 5.75 11.35 -3.15
N ILE A 29 5.63 10.43 -2.19
CA ILE A 29 4.48 9.52 -2.09
C ILE A 29 3.19 10.30 -1.89
N ALA A 30 3.21 11.29 -0.99
CA ALA A 30 2.03 12.11 -0.71
C ALA A 30 1.54 12.84 -1.97
N VAL A 31 2.44 13.43 -2.76
CA VAL A 31 2.07 14.11 -4.02
C VAL A 31 1.56 13.10 -5.06
N GLU A 32 2.29 12.02 -5.33
CA GLU A 32 1.92 10.99 -6.31
C GLU A 32 0.54 10.38 -6.00
N SER A 33 0.21 10.18 -4.72
CA SER A 33 -1.09 9.62 -4.29
C SER A 33 -2.29 10.45 -4.78
N THR A 34 -2.11 11.75 -5.00
CA THR A 34 -3.14 12.66 -5.51
C THR A 34 -3.14 12.81 -7.03
N GLN A 35 -2.14 12.26 -7.72
CA GLN A 35 -1.89 12.44 -9.15
C GLN A 35 -1.80 11.10 -9.89
N LEU A 36 -2.38 10.04 -9.32
CA LEU A 36 -2.42 8.73 -9.93
C LEU A 36 -3.03 8.81 -11.35
N PRO A 37 -2.39 8.21 -12.36
CA PRO A 37 -2.84 8.31 -13.74
C PRO A 37 -4.18 7.59 -13.97
N GLY A 38 -5.04 8.20 -14.78
CA GLY A 38 -6.35 7.65 -15.10
C GLY A 38 -7.35 7.78 -13.94
N GLU A 39 -8.41 6.98 -13.97
CA GLU A 39 -9.39 6.94 -12.89
C GLU A 39 -8.96 5.90 -11.85
N PHE A 40 -8.65 6.39 -10.65
CA PHE A 40 -8.43 5.56 -9.47
C PHE A 40 -9.50 5.86 -8.41
N HIS A 41 -9.86 4.87 -7.60
CA HIS A 41 -10.90 5.06 -6.59
C HIS A 41 -10.45 6.04 -5.50
N ARG A 42 -11.42 6.68 -4.82
CA ARG A 42 -11.19 7.86 -3.96
C ARG A 42 -10.83 7.53 -2.51
N ASP A 43 -10.22 6.39 -2.25
CA ASP A 43 -9.75 6.06 -0.89
C ASP A 43 -8.31 6.56 -0.69
N PRO A 44 -8.06 7.45 0.29
CA PRO A 44 -6.73 8.00 0.50
C PRO A 44 -5.66 6.97 0.89
N ALA A 45 -6.02 5.92 1.63
CA ALA A 45 -5.05 4.92 2.07
C ALA A 45 -4.60 4.07 0.87
N ASP A 46 -5.54 3.63 0.04
CA ASP A 46 -5.21 2.87 -1.17
C ASP A 46 -4.43 3.71 -2.19
N GLN A 47 -4.73 5.00 -2.29
CA GLN A 47 -3.95 5.95 -3.09
C GLN A 47 -2.49 6.03 -2.62
N ILE A 48 -2.25 6.12 -1.31
CA ILE A 48 -0.92 6.13 -0.72
C ILE A 48 -0.19 4.81 -0.98
N ILE A 49 -0.87 3.67 -0.82
CA ILE A 49 -0.29 2.33 -1.05
C ILE A 49 0.13 2.17 -2.52
N VAL A 50 -0.75 2.53 -3.45
CA VAL A 50 -0.48 2.42 -4.91
C VAL A 50 0.62 3.38 -5.34
N ALA A 51 0.61 4.62 -4.85
CA ALA A 51 1.67 5.59 -5.12
C ALA A 51 3.04 5.09 -4.60
N THR A 52 3.06 4.50 -3.40
CA THR A 52 4.28 3.90 -2.84
C THR A 52 4.80 2.80 -3.75
N ALA A 53 3.94 1.85 -4.18
CA ALA A 53 4.35 0.77 -5.08
C ALA A 53 4.92 1.29 -6.41
N ARG A 54 4.30 2.33 -6.98
CA ARG A 54 4.75 2.99 -8.22
C ARG A 54 6.10 3.68 -8.06
N ILE A 55 6.32 4.40 -6.97
CA ILE A 55 7.58 5.13 -6.71
C ILE A 55 8.75 4.16 -6.50
N TYR A 56 8.52 3.05 -5.80
CA TYR A 56 9.54 2.03 -5.54
C TYR A 56 9.68 1.00 -6.67
N ASP A 57 8.89 1.13 -7.74
CA ASP A 57 8.78 0.18 -8.86
C ASP A 57 8.60 -1.28 -8.41
N CYS A 58 7.83 -1.50 -7.32
CA CYS A 58 7.61 -2.83 -6.75
C CYS A 58 6.21 -3.37 -7.05
N PRO A 59 6.05 -4.71 -7.21
CA PRO A 59 4.74 -5.32 -7.34
C PRO A 59 3.91 -5.18 -6.06
N LEU A 60 2.65 -4.79 -6.19
CA LEU A 60 1.69 -4.72 -5.09
C LEU A 60 0.90 -6.03 -4.98
N LEU A 61 0.90 -6.62 -3.78
CA LEU A 61 0.02 -7.74 -3.44
C LEU A 61 -1.19 -7.19 -2.68
N THR A 62 -2.40 -7.47 -3.17
CA THR A 62 -3.64 -7.01 -2.54
C THR A 62 -4.79 -7.97 -2.84
N VAL A 63 -5.79 -8.02 -1.96
CA VAL A 63 -7.08 -8.70 -2.20
C VAL A 63 -8.15 -7.73 -2.76
N ASP A 64 -7.85 -6.44 -2.85
CA ASP A 64 -8.77 -5.44 -3.37
C ASP A 64 -8.91 -5.51 -4.89
N ASN A 65 -10.13 -5.78 -5.37
CA ASN A 65 -10.40 -5.93 -6.80
C ASN A 65 -10.32 -4.62 -7.59
N LYS A 66 -10.57 -3.46 -6.96
CA LYS A 66 -10.44 -2.15 -7.62
C LYS A 66 -8.97 -1.86 -7.92
N ILE A 67 -8.08 -2.15 -6.97
CA ILE A 67 -6.63 -2.04 -7.19
C ILE A 67 -6.16 -3.07 -8.23
N ARG A 68 -6.67 -4.32 -8.18
CA ARG A 68 -6.33 -5.35 -9.18
C ARG A 68 -6.74 -5.00 -10.61
N GLN A 69 -7.78 -4.19 -10.78
CA GLN A 69 -8.25 -3.71 -12.08
C GLN A 69 -7.52 -2.44 -12.56
N TYR A 70 -6.69 -1.85 -11.70
CA TYR A 70 -5.97 -0.62 -12.03
C TYR A 70 -4.71 -0.90 -12.85
N SER A 71 -4.70 -0.47 -14.11
CA SER A 71 -3.65 -0.79 -15.08
C SER A 71 -2.30 -0.10 -14.85
N HIS A 72 -2.24 0.87 -13.93
CA HIS A 72 -1.04 1.69 -13.73
C HIS A 72 -0.22 1.29 -12.49
N VAL A 73 -0.38 0.07 -11.97
CA VAL A 73 0.46 -0.48 -10.91
C VAL A 73 0.84 -1.92 -11.25
N LYS A 74 2.09 -2.32 -10.96
CA LYS A 74 2.52 -3.71 -11.10
C LYS A 74 1.88 -4.52 -9.98
N LEU A 75 1.32 -5.69 -10.30
CA LEU A 75 0.69 -6.57 -9.31
C LEU A 75 1.54 -7.84 -9.14
N LEU A 76 1.59 -8.35 -7.90
CA LEU A 76 2.09 -9.69 -7.65
C LEU A 76 0.95 -10.70 -7.95
N PRO A 77 1.22 -11.80 -8.68
CA PRO A 77 0.21 -12.79 -9.04
C PRO A 77 -0.42 -13.49 -7.82
#